data_AF-A0A0R1RH77-F1
#
_entry.id   AF-A0A0R1RH77-F1
#
_cell.length_a   1.000
_cell.length_b   1.000
_cell.length_c   1.000
_cell.angle_alpha   90.00
_cell.angle_beta   90.00
_cell.angle_gamma   90.00
#
_symmetry.space_group_name_H-M   'P 1'
#
loop_
_entity.id
_entity.type
_entity.pdbx_description
1 polymer ?
#
loop_
_entity_poly.entity_id
_entity_poly.type
_entity_poly.pdbx_seq_one_letter_code
_entity_poly.pdbx_strand_id
1 'polypeptide(L)'
;MEKIDTHRIGELRDFQQLLSSVETDHQLILDDHDIDEFAVVSLEDFYRHGQQLVARELNRIADQARHGEPKSLAEVRAELLGR
;
A
#
# COMPACT_ATOMS: atom_id res chain seq x y z
N MET A 1 -5.53 -7.76 -14.04
CA MET A 1 -6.84 -7.69 -13.37
C MET A 1 -6.56 -8.09 -11.96
N GLU A 2 -6.70 -7.18 -11.01
CA GLU A 2 -6.27 -7.38 -9.62
C GLU A 2 -7.11 -8.51 -9.00
N LYS A 3 -6.43 -9.50 -8.41
CA LYS A 3 -7.07 -10.63 -7.74
C LYS A 3 -7.04 -10.37 -6.24
N ILE A 4 -8.19 -10.52 -5.57
CA ILE A 4 -8.31 -10.36 -4.12
C ILE A 4 -8.89 -11.65 -3.55
N ASP A 5 -8.11 -12.33 -2.71
CA ASP A 5 -8.55 -13.51 -1.96
C ASP A 5 -8.59 -13.17 -0.46
N THR A 6 -9.63 -13.62 0.25
CA THR A 6 -9.78 -13.38 1.70
C THR A 6 -9.87 -14.70 2.46
N HIS A 7 -9.10 -14.83 3.53
CA HIS A 7 -9.06 -16.02 4.37
C HIS A 7 -9.06 -15.67 5.85
N ARG A 8 -9.73 -16.50 6.66
CA ARG A 8 -9.64 -16.41 8.12
C ARG A 8 -8.35 -17.01 8.61
N ILE A 9 -7.59 -16.28 9.41
CA ILE A 9 -6.28 -16.73 9.93
C ILE A 9 -6.43 -18.06 10.69
N GLY A 10 -7.45 -18.17 11.54
CA GLY A 10 -7.73 -19.38 12.32
C GLY A 10 -8.10 -20.63 11.51
N GLU A 11 -8.44 -20.47 10.22
CA GLU A 11 -8.83 -21.56 9.33
C GLU A 11 -7.67 -22.02 8.42
N LEU A 12 -6.53 -21.34 8.48
CA LEU A 12 -5.36 -21.64 7.65
C LEU A 12 -4.59 -22.84 8.20
N ARG A 13 -4.72 -23.96 7.50
CA ARG A 13 -3.96 -25.19 7.81
C ARG A 13 -2.53 -25.16 7.29
N ASP A 14 -2.28 -24.43 6.21
CA ASP A 14 -0.95 -24.31 5.60
C ASP A 14 -0.68 -22.86 5.16
N PHE A 15 -0.20 -22.07 6.11
CA PHE A 15 0.10 -20.65 5.90
C PHE A 15 1.22 -20.44 4.87
N GLN A 16 2.21 -21.34 4.82
CA GLN A 16 3.33 -21.20 3.89
C GLN A 16 2.90 -21.40 2.43
N GLN A 17 2.02 -22.38 2.19
CA GLN A 17 1.46 -22.58 0.85
C GLN A 17 0.66 -21.35 0.40
N LEU A 18 -0.14 -20.77 1.29
CA LEU A 18 -0.94 -19.58 0.98
C LEU A 18 -0.05 -18.37 0.65
N LEU A 19 0.99 -18.10 1.44
CA LEU A 19 1.96 -17.04 1.15
C LEU A 19 2.66 -17.24 -0.19
N SER A 20 3.00 -18.49 -0.54
CA SER A 20 3.63 -18.80 -1.83
C SER A 20 2.73 -18.58 -3.05
N SER A 21 1.41 -18.45 -2.83
CA SER A 21 0.44 -18.15 -3.89
C SER A 21 0.24 -16.65 -4.15
N VAL A 22 0.83 -15.77 -3.32
CA VAL A 22 0.76 -14.32 -3.47
C VAL A 22 1.78 -13.88 -4.52
N GLU A 23 1.31 -13.80 -5.77
CA GLU A 23 2.06 -13.30 -6.93
C GLU A 23 1.77 -11.81 -7.17
N THR A 24 2.44 -11.23 -8.16
CA THR A 24 2.18 -9.84 -8.60
C THR A 24 0.71 -9.66 -9.01
N ASP A 25 0.10 -8.52 -8.63
CA ASP A 25 -1.32 -8.21 -8.81
C ASP A 25 -2.29 -9.13 -8.03
N HIS A 26 -1.78 -9.87 -7.03
CA HIS A 26 -2.58 -10.68 -6.11
C HIS A 26 -2.47 -10.11 -4.69
N GLN A 27 -3.62 -9.73 -4.13
CA GLN A 27 -3.75 -9.31 -2.74
C GLN A 27 -4.45 -10.40 -1.95
N LEU A 28 -3.83 -10.82 -0.84
CA LEU A 28 -4.40 -11.74 0.11
C LEU A 28 -4.80 -10.97 1.37
N ILE A 29 -6.06 -11.03 1.76
CA ILE A 29 -6.57 -10.47 3.00
C ILE A 29 -6.68 -11.58 4.05
N LEU A 30 -6.07 -11.35 5.20
CA LEU A 30 -6.08 -12.23 6.35
C LEU A 30 -6.91 -11.58 7.46
N ASP A 31 -8.06 -12.18 7.76
CA ASP A 31 -9.01 -11.69 8.75
C ASP A 31 -8.89 -12.50 10.05
N ASP A 32 -8.68 -11.80 11.17
CA ASP A 32 -8.66 -12.39 12.52
C ASP A 32 -10.00 -12.20 13.27
N HIS A 33 -11.02 -11.61 12.65
CA HIS A 33 -12.39 -11.43 13.14
C HIS A 33 -12.57 -10.56 14.41
N ASP A 34 -11.56 -10.49 15.28
CA ASP A 34 -11.59 -9.88 16.61
C ASP A 34 -10.59 -8.72 16.80
N ILE A 35 -9.52 -8.64 15.99
CA ILE A 35 -8.39 -7.70 16.25
C ILE A 35 -8.10 -6.81 15.05
N ASP A 36 -7.74 -7.36 13.89
CA ASP A 36 -7.31 -6.59 12.71
C ASP A 36 -7.46 -7.39 11.40
N GLU A 37 -7.57 -6.67 10.28
CA GLU A 37 -7.43 -7.21 8.92
C GLU A 37 -6.02 -6.92 8.40
N PHE A 38 -5.33 -7.95 7.90
CA PHE A 38 -3.97 -7.81 7.34
C PHE A 38 -3.98 -8.06 5.84
N ALA A 39 -3.40 -7.14 5.08
CA ALA A 39 -3.14 -7.34 3.66
C ALA A 39 -1.73 -7.90 3.45
N VAL A 40 -1.65 -9.02 2.73
CA VAL A 40 -0.41 -9.59 2.21
C VAL A 40 -0.37 -9.35 0.71
N VAL A 41 0.69 -8.70 0.25
CA VAL A 41 0.93 -8.36 -1.16
C VAL A 41 2.34 -8.77 -1.55
N SER A 42 2.60 -8.91 -2.84
CA SER A 42 3.95 -9.11 -3.34
C SER A 42 4.85 -7.89 -3.02
N LEU A 43 6.16 -8.11 -2.90
CA LEU A 43 7.11 -7.00 -2.72
C LEU A 43 7.07 -6.01 -3.90
N GLU A 44 6.83 -6.51 -5.11
CA GLU A 44 6.73 -5.68 -6.31
C GLU A 44 5.52 -4.75 -6.22
N ASP A 45 4.35 -5.25 -5.84
CA ASP A 45 3.15 -4.45 -5.65
C ASP A 45 3.34 -3.43 -4.53
N PHE A 46 3.98 -3.82 -3.43
CA PHE A 46 4.34 -2.90 -2.35
C PHE A 46 5.17 -1.71 -2.86
N TYR A 47 6.24 -1.98 -3.62
CA TYR A 47 7.06 -0.91 -4.19
C TYR A 47 6.29 -0.07 -5.21
N ARG A 48 5.47 -0.70 -6.04
CA ARG A 48 4.66 0.00 -7.05
C ARG A 48 3.65 0.95 -6.41
N HIS A 49 2.94 0.51 -5.38
CA HIS A 49 2.03 1.37 -4.62
C HIS A 49 2.77 2.51 -3.91
N GLY A 50 3.94 2.24 -3.33
CA GLY A 50 4.80 3.28 -2.74
C GLY A 50 5.21 4.34 -3.77
N GLN A 51 5.63 3.92 -4.96
CA GLN A 51 5.98 4.84 -6.05
C GLN A 51 4.77 5.66 -6.52
N GLN A 52 3.59 5.05 -6.60
CA GLN A 52 2.36 5.75 -6.96
C GLN A 52 1.96 6.81 -5.93
N LEU A 53 2.11 6.52 -4.63
CA LEU A 53 1.87 7.49 -3.55
C LEU A 53 2.83 8.69 -3.67
N VAL A 54 4.12 8.43 -3.85
CA VAL A 54 5.11 9.49 -4.07
C VAL A 54 4.77 10.31 -5.30
N ALA A 55 4.42 9.68 -6.42
CA ALA A 55 4.07 10.39 -7.65
C ALA A 55 2.82 11.27 -7.51
N ARG A 56 1.79 10.79 -6.81
CA ARG A 56 0.57 11.57 -6.50
C ARG A 56 0.92 12.80 -5.68
N GLU A 57 1.76 12.65 -4.67
CA GLU A 57 2.13 13.77 -3.81
C GLU A 57 2.98 14.80 -4.55
N LEU A 58 3.95 14.35 -5.36
CA LEU A 58 4.72 15.24 -6.23
C LEU A 58 3.84 16.03 -7.21
N ASN A 59 2.81 15.40 -7.78
CA ASN A 59 1.83 16.10 -8.62
C ASN A 59 1.04 17.15 -7.83
N ARG A 60 0.60 16.82 -6.60
CA ARG A 60 -0.10 17.77 -5.71
C ARG A 60 0.76 19.01 -5.45
N ILE A 61 2.05 18.82 -5.18
CA ILE A 61 3.00 19.91 -4.92
C ILE A 61 3.23 20.74 -6.18
N ALA A 62 3.37 20.10 -7.35
CA ALA A 62 3.51 20.79 -8.61
C ALA A 62 2.28 21.65 -8.92
N ASP A 63 1.07 21.16 -8.62
CA ASP A 63 -0.16 21.91 -8.77
C ASP A 63 -0.26 23.07 -7.77
N GLN A 64 0.13 22.90 -6.51
CA GLN A 64 0.19 24.00 -5.54
C GLN A 64 1.16 25.09 -5.99
N ALA A 65 2.35 24.71 -6.47
CA ALA A 65 3.32 25.66 -7.02
C ALA A 65 2.78 26.42 -8.24
N ARG A 66 2.01 25.77 -9.14
CA ARG A 66 1.35 26.42 -10.28
C ARG A 66 0.31 27.46 -9.86
N HIS A 67 -0.32 27.30 -8.71
CA HIS A 67 -1.31 28.22 -8.17
C HIS A 67 -0.71 29.30 -7.24
N GLY A 68 0.63 29.39 -7.17
CA GLY A 68 1.32 30.41 -6.38
C GLY A 68 1.51 30.04 -4.90
N GLU A 69 1.31 28.77 -4.53
CA GLU A 69 1.57 28.22 -3.19
C GLU A 69 2.75 27.24 -3.23
N PRO A 70 4.00 27.72 -3.45
CA PRO A 70 5.15 26.84 -3.49
C PRO A 70 5.43 26.24 -2.11
N LYS A 71 5.56 24.91 -2.05
CA LYS A 71 6.06 24.20 -0.87
C LYS A 71 7.56 23.88 -1.00
N SER A 72 8.27 24.00 0.11
CA SER A 72 9.65 23.53 0.23
C SER A 72 9.70 22.00 0.28
N LEU A 73 10.83 21.42 -0.15
CA LEU A 73 11.08 19.98 -0.06
C LEU A 73 10.95 19.44 1.38
N ALA A 74 11.18 20.29 2.39
CA ALA A 74 11.04 19.95 3.79
C ALA A 74 9.56 19.76 4.21
N GLU A 75 8.67 20.66 3.77
CA GLU A 75 7.22 20.57 4.05
C GLU A 75 6.60 19.33 3.39
N VAL A 76 7.01 19.05 2.16
CA VAL A 76 6.62 17.83 1.42
C VAL A 76 7.03 16.56 2.17
N ARG A 77 8.25 16.54 2.67
CA ARG A 77 8.79 15.38 3.38
C ARG A 77 8.10 15.17 4.74
N ALA A 78 7.67 16.25 5.39
CA ALA A 78 6.91 16.20 6.64
C ALA A 78 5.52 15.57 6.41
N GLU A 79 4.78 16.06 5.40
CA GLU A 79 3.45 15.52 5.04
C GLU A 79 3.49 14.04 4.65
N LEU A 80 4.49 13.62 3.85
CA LEU A 80 4.65 12.20 3.44
C LEU A 80 4.98 11.26 4.60
N LEU A 81 5.61 11.75 5.65
CA LEU A 81 6.02 10.95 6.81
C LEU A 81 5.05 11.08 7.99
N GLY A 82 3.93 11.78 7.82
CA GLY A 82 2.93 12.01 8.86
C GLY A 82 3.47 12.78 10.07
N ARG A 83 4.39 13.73 9.86
CA ARG A 83 5.01 14.56 10.90
C ARG A 83 4.76 16.04 10.68
#